data_AF-A0A7X7GFS3-F1
#
_entry.id   AF-A0A7X7GFS3-F1
#
_cell.length_a   1.000
_cell.length_b   1.000
_cell.length_c   1.000
_cell.angle_alpha   90.00
_cell.angle_beta   90.00
_cell.angle_gamma   90.00
#
_symmetry.space_group_name_H-M   'P 1'
#
loop_
_entity.id
_entity.type
_entity.pdbx_description
1 polymer ?
#
loop_
_entity_poly.entity_id
_entity_poly.type
_entity_poly.pdbx_seq_one_letter_code
_entity_poly.pdbx_strand_id
1 'polypeptide(L)'
;MNRQGKQEPIAGRLGDIIFDDHSYDPLTDLLVLTRGDTSGAVTHVTPEGHELLLRPDTEEIVGLTVYEYQAKLFDGPIEVTFPGPFEDDPNRARRAHLWMGSLYGGMCS
;
A
#
# COMPACT_ATOMS: atom_id res chain seq x y z
N MET A 1 24.77 -23.20 12.90
CA MET A 1 23.34 -23.00 13.23
C MET A 1 23.14 -21.54 13.60
N ASN A 2 22.82 -20.68 12.62
CA ASN A 2 22.46 -19.30 12.90
C ASN A 2 20.95 -19.20 12.76
N ARG A 3 20.25 -19.09 13.89
CA ARG A 3 18.85 -18.69 13.90
C ARG A 3 18.81 -17.23 13.44
N GLN A 4 18.59 -17.02 12.14
CA GLN A 4 18.04 -15.75 11.66
C GLN A 4 16.80 -15.51 12.51
N GLY A 5 16.85 -14.46 13.34
CA GLY A 5 15.66 -14.00 14.07
C GLY A 5 14.58 -13.82 13.02
N LYS A 6 13.51 -14.60 13.12
CA LYS A 6 12.36 -14.49 12.24
C LYS A 6 11.77 -13.11 12.53
N GLN A 7 12.17 -12.11 11.74
CA GLN A 7 11.49 -10.83 11.70
C GLN A 7 10.04 -11.20 11.41
N GLU A 8 9.13 -10.89 12.33
CA GLU A 8 7.71 -11.13 12.07
C GLU A 8 7.36 -10.44 10.75
N PRO A 9 6.65 -11.11 9.83
CA PRO A 9 6.30 -10.49 8.57
C PRO A 9 5.50 -9.23 8.88
N ILE A 10 6.05 -8.07 8.53
CA ILE A 10 5.32 -6.82 8.58
C ILE A 10 4.31 -6.90 7.44
N ALA A 11 3.03 -7.05 7.77
CA ALA A 11 1.98 -7.01 6.78
C ALA A 11 1.64 -5.55 6.45
N GLY A 12 1.61 -5.22 5.16
CA GLY A 12 1.00 -3.98 4.70
C GLY A 12 -0.51 -4.07 4.82
N ARG A 13 -1.12 -3.12 5.53
CA ARG A 13 -2.57 -3.07 5.73
C ARG A 13 -3.15 -1.76 5.22
N LEU A 14 -4.11 -1.85 4.31
CA LEU A 14 -4.84 -0.71 3.78
C LEU A 14 -6.32 -0.83 4.17
N GLY A 15 -6.73 -0.12 5.22
CA GLY A 15 -8.05 -0.34 5.82
C GLY A 15 -8.19 -1.79 6.29
N ASP A 16 -9.10 -2.58 5.71
CA ASP A 16 -9.26 -4.01 6.02
C ASP A 16 -8.54 -4.96 5.05
N ILE A 17 -7.84 -4.40 4.05
CA ILE A 17 -7.09 -5.17 3.06
C ILE A 17 -5.70 -5.48 3.66
N ILE A 18 -5.34 -6.76 3.69
CA ILE A 18 -4.03 -7.23 4.12
C ILE A 18 -3.29 -7.76 2.90
N PHE A 19 -2.12 -7.21 2.61
CA PHE A 19 -1.25 -7.70 1.54
C PHE A 19 -0.38 -8.87 2.04
N ASP A 20 -0.21 -9.89 1.21
CA ASP A 20 0.56 -11.09 1.55
C ASP A 20 2.02 -11.01 1.10
N ASP A 21 2.34 -10.10 0.18
CA ASP A 21 3.69 -9.81 -0.27
C ASP A 21 3.95 -8.30 -0.35
N HIS A 22 5.21 -7.93 -0.17
CA HIS A 22 5.69 -6.56 -0.23
C HIS A 22 7.14 -6.46 -0.71
N SER A 23 7.44 -5.42 -1.47
CA SER A 23 8.78 -5.10 -1.94
C SER A 23 9.00 -3.59 -1.86
N TYR A 24 10.17 -3.17 -1.36
CA TYR A 24 10.55 -1.77 -1.31
C TYR A 24 11.88 -1.56 -2.03
N ASP A 25 11.90 -0.62 -2.96
CA ASP A 25 13.11 -0.19 -3.66
C ASP A 25 13.61 1.16 -3.09
N PRO A 26 14.71 1.18 -2.32
CA PRO A 26 15.27 2.40 -1.75
C PRO A 26 15.86 3.35 -2.80
N LEU A 27 16.18 2.89 -4.01
CA LEU A 27 16.75 3.75 -5.05
C LEU A 27 15.69 4.62 -5.70
N THR A 28 14.45 4.12 -5.79
CA THR A 28 13.31 4.79 -6.41
C THR A 28 12.25 5.24 -5.39
N ASP A 29 12.48 4.94 -4.11
CA ASP A 29 11.54 5.16 -3.00
C ASP A 29 10.13 4.60 -3.27
N LEU A 30 10.09 3.40 -3.83
CA LEU A 30 8.88 2.74 -4.31
C LEU A 30 8.54 1.55 -3.42
N LEU A 31 7.34 1.56 -2.83
CA LEU A 31 6.78 0.40 -2.13
C LEU A 31 5.72 -0.25 -3.02
N VAL A 32 5.84 -1.57 -3.23
CA VAL A 32 4.85 -2.39 -3.93
C VAL A 32 4.29 -3.40 -2.94
N LEU A 33 2.97 -3.47 -2.85
CA LEU A 33 2.22 -4.42 -2.03
C LEU A 33 1.31 -5.23 -2.93
N THR A 34 1.24 -6.55 -2.73
CA THR A 34 0.36 -7.43 -3.50
C THR A 34 -0.34 -8.45 -2.61
N ARG A 35 -1.49 -8.94 -3.08
CA ARG A 35 -2.25 -10.00 -2.43
C ARG A 35 -2.71 -11.00 -3.48
N GLY A 36 -2.25 -12.24 -3.34
CA GLY A 36 -2.59 -13.34 -4.22
C GLY A 36 -2.13 -13.09 -5.66
N ASP A 37 -2.86 -13.68 -6.61
CA ASP A 37 -2.59 -13.50 -8.04
C ASP A 37 -3.10 -12.14 -8.56
N THR A 38 -2.19 -11.39 -9.16
CA THR A 38 -2.41 -10.06 -9.77
C THR A 38 -2.57 -10.13 -11.29
N SER A 39 -2.51 -11.33 -11.89
CA SER A 39 -2.64 -11.52 -13.32
C SER A 39 -3.97 -10.98 -13.85
N GLY A 40 -3.90 -10.10 -14.85
CA GLY A 40 -5.09 -9.47 -15.45
C GLY A 40 -5.74 -8.37 -14.61
N ALA A 41 -5.13 -7.97 -13.48
CA ALA A 41 -5.55 -6.78 -12.78
C ALA A 41 -5.30 -5.51 -13.63
N VAL A 42 -6.15 -4.51 -13.44
CA VAL A 42 -6.06 -3.21 -14.10
C VAL A 42 -5.54 -2.17 -13.12
N THR A 43 -4.69 -1.27 -13.61
CA THR A 43 -4.13 -0.19 -12.81
C THR A 43 -5.10 0.99 -12.76
N HIS A 44 -5.31 1.54 -11.58
CA HIS A 44 -6.00 2.81 -11.34
C HIS A 44 -5.07 3.73 -10.54
N VAL A 45 -4.91 4.98 -11.00
CA VAL A 45 -4.08 5.98 -10.32
C VAL A 45 -4.97 6.80 -9.38
N THR A 46 -4.63 6.84 -8.10
CA THR A 46 -5.38 7.60 -7.10
C THR A 46 -5.06 9.10 -7.18
N PRO A 47 -5.92 9.98 -6.66
CA PRO A 47 -5.65 11.42 -6.56
C PRO A 47 -4.32 11.77 -5.86
N GLU A 48 -3.86 10.94 -4.92
CA GLU A 48 -2.57 11.11 -4.22
C GLU A 48 -1.36 10.68 -5.05
N GLY A 49 -1.58 10.12 -6.25
CA GLY A 49 -0.56 9.63 -7.16
C GLY A 49 -0.10 8.20 -6.89
N HIS A 50 -0.87 7.41 -6.13
CA HIS A 50 -0.59 5.99 -5.91
C HIS A 50 -1.23 5.14 -7.01
N GLU A 51 -0.75 3.92 -7.19
CA GLU A 51 -1.39 2.97 -8.11
C GLU A 51 -2.08 1.85 -7.34
N LEU A 52 -3.35 1.62 -7.62
CA LEU A 52 -4.09 0.45 -7.19
C LEU A 52 -4.18 -0.56 -8.33
N LEU A 53 -3.94 -1.84 -8.02
CA LEU A 53 -4.26 -2.95 -8.91
C LEU A 53 -5.63 -3.51 -8.53
N LEU A 54 -6.57 -3.43 -9.46
CA LEU A 54 -7.97 -3.83 -9.28
C LEU A 54 -8.29 -5.04 -10.13
N ARG A 55 -9.04 -6.00 -9.59
CA ARG A 55 -9.62 -7.07 -10.41
C ARG A 55 -10.77 -6.52 -11.26
N PRO A 56 -10.76 -6.73 -12.60
CA PRO A 56 -11.69 -6.08 -13.51
C PRO A 56 -13.17 -6.38 -13.24
N ASP A 57 -13.48 -7.56 -12.67
CA ASP A 57 -14.87 -7.99 -12.44
C ASP A 57 -15.42 -7.68 -11.04
N THR A 58 -14.54 -7.42 -10.08
CA THR A 58 -14.92 -7.30 -8.65
C THR A 58 -14.51 -5.96 -8.04
N GLU A 59 -13.69 -5.19 -8.75
CA GLU A 59 -13.03 -3.98 -8.25
C GLU A 59 -12.24 -4.25 -6.95
N GLU A 60 -11.91 -5.52 -6.71
CA GLU A 60 -11.12 -5.94 -5.56
C GLU A 60 -9.70 -5.41 -5.71
N ILE A 61 -9.23 -4.67 -4.70
CA ILE A 61 -7.84 -4.25 -4.62
C ILE A 61 -6.97 -5.47 -4.32
N VAL A 62 -6.07 -5.79 -5.25
CA VAL A 62 -5.11 -6.89 -5.16
C VAL A 62 -3.67 -6.41 -5.16
N GLY A 63 -3.44 -5.11 -5.35
CA GLY A 63 -2.13 -4.50 -5.19
C GLY A 63 -2.19 -3.00 -4.97
N LEU A 64 -1.10 -2.47 -4.43
CA LEU A 64 -0.89 -1.04 -4.18
C LEU A 64 0.59 -0.71 -4.43
N THR A 65 0.87 0.26 -5.29
CA THR A 65 2.18 0.88 -5.45
C THR A 65 2.15 2.29 -4.85
N VAL A 66 3.03 2.53 -3.88
CA VAL A 66 3.23 3.83 -3.25
C VAL A 66 4.57 4.40 -3.68
N TYR A 67 4.51 5.51 -4.40
CA TYR A 67 5.66 6.34 -4.73
C TYR A 67 6.05 7.24 -3.55
N GLU A 68 7.33 7.52 -3.42
CA GLU A 68 7.90 8.38 -2.36
C GLU A 68 7.54 7.86 -0.95
N TYR A 69 7.57 6.54 -0.76
CA TYR A 69 7.06 5.90 0.44
C TYR A 69 7.73 6.42 1.72
N GLN A 70 9.06 6.49 1.76
CA GLN A 70 9.77 6.99 2.94
C GLN A 70 9.51 8.47 3.17
N ALA A 71 9.54 9.28 2.10
CA ALA A 71 9.26 10.71 2.23
C ALA A 71 7.87 10.97 2.80
N LYS A 72 6.83 10.27 2.28
CA LYS A 72 5.45 10.42 2.74
C LYS A 72 5.24 9.94 4.17
N LEU A 73 5.98 8.90 4.62
CA LEU A 73 5.92 8.47 6.03
C LEU A 73 6.41 9.55 7.01
N PHE A 74 7.33 10.44 6.61
CA PHE A 74 7.76 11.55 7.46
C PHE A 74 6.70 12.64 7.57
N ASP A 75 5.90 12.84 6.53
CA ASP A 75 4.86 13.88 6.49
C ASP A 75 3.58 13.47 7.24
N GLY A 76 3.35 12.17 7.43
CA GLY A 76 2.22 11.65 8.19
C GLY A 76 1.75 10.27 7.73
N PRO A 77 0.55 9.84 8.12
CA PRO A 77 -0.03 8.60 7.61
C PRO A 77 -0.25 8.70 6.10
N ILE A 78 0.10 7.64 5.36
CA ILE A 78 -0.12 7.57 3.93
C ILE A 78 -1.60 7.27 3.69
N GLU A 79 -2.33 8.25 3.19
CA GLU A 79 -3.73 8.08 2.77
C GLU A 79 -3.81 7.57 1.34
N VAL A 80 -4.72 6.63 1.09
CA VAL A 80 -5.03 6.13 -0.25
C VAL A 80 -6.52 6.28 -0.48
N THR A 81 -6.90 7.05 -1.50
CA THR A 81 -8.29 7.14 -1.95
C THR A 81 -8.64 5.90 -2.77
N PHE A 82 -9.76 5.27 -2.43
CA PHE A 82 -10.30 4.16 -3.21
C PHE A 82 -11.12 4.68 -4.39
N PRO A 83 -11.08 3.96 -5.53
CA PRO A 83 -11.85 4.32 -6.71
C PRO A 83 -13.35 4.34 -6.38
N GLY A 84 -14.06 5.30 -6.96
CA GLY A 84 -15.50 5.39 -6.75
C GLY A 84 -16.11 6.73 -7.17
N PRO A 85 -17.43 6.90 -6.98
CA PRO A 85 -18.18 8.04 -7.52
C PRO A 85 -17.79 9.41 -6.94
N PHE A 86 -17.00 9.44 -5.87
CA PHE A 86 -16.57 10.66 -5.19
C PHE A 86 -15.05 10.69 -4.96
N GLU A 87 -14.27 9.96 -5.77
CA GLU A 87 -12.80 9.92 -5.62
C GLU A 87 -12.14 11.30 -5.70
N ASP A 88 -12.69 12.21 -6.50
CA ASP A 88 -12.20 13.60 -6.63
C ASP A 88 -12.68 14.55 -5.50
N ASP A 89 -13.64 14.12 -4.65
CA ASP A 89 -14.15 14.95 -3.55
C ASP A 89 -13.54 14.52 -2.21
N PRO A 90 -12.58 15.27 -1.65
CA PRO A 90 -11.88 14.85 -0.44
C PRO A 90 -12.78 14.69 0.79
N ASN A 91 -13.97 15.30 0.81
CA ASN A 91 -14.90 15.20 1.94
C ASN A 91 -15.82 13.96 1.85
N ARG A 92 -15.86 13.32 0.69
CA ARG A 92 -16.79 12.22 0.37
C ARG A 92 -16.09 10.97 -0.14
N ALA A 93 -14.84 11.11 -0.57
CA ALA A 93 -13.97 10.03 -1.00
C ALA A 93 -13.84 8.99 0.11
N ARG A 94 -13.89 7.72 -0.29
CA ARG A 94 -13.57 6.63 0.63
C ARG A 94 -12.05 6.52 0.70
N ARG A 95 -11.49 6.83 1.86
CA ARG A 95 -10.05 6.79 2.11
C ARG A 95 -9.69 5.75 3.15
N ALA A 96 -8.50 5.18 3.00
CA ALA A 96 -7.91 4.33 4.00
C ALA A 96 -6.46 4.73 4.24
N HIS A 97 -5.98 4.47 5.45
CA HIS A 97 -4.59 4.67 5.79
C HIS A 97 -3.82 3.39 5.53
N LEU A 98 -2.67 3.53 4.87
CA LEU A 98 -1.69 2.47 4.78
C LEU A 98 -0.92 2.39 6.09
N TRP A 99 -1.13 1.28 6.79
CA TRP A 99 -0.40 0.92 7.99
C TRP A 99 0.64 -0.15 7.65
N MET A 100 1.89 0.13 8.02
CA MET A 100 3.03 -0.77 7.87
C MET A 100 3.94 -0.60 9.08
N GLY A 101 4.50 -1.70 9.56
CA GLY A 101 5.64 -1.66 10.47
C GLY A 101 6.86 -1.02 9.79
N SER A 102 7.74 -0.44 10.57
CA SER A 102 8.96 0.18 10.05
C SER A 102 9.83 -0.83 9.30
N LEU A 103 10.06 -0.58 8.01
CA LEU A 103 10.95 -1.38 7.16
C LEU A 103 12.42 -1.33 7.64
N TYR A 104 12.76 -0.37 8.50
CA TYR A 104 14.11 -0.16 9.03
C TYR A 104 14.26 -0.48 10.53
N GLY A 105 13.27 -1.12 11.16
CA GLY A 105 13.40 -1.60 12.55
C GLY A 105 13.32 -0.52 13.62
N GLY A 106 12.76 0.65 13.31
CA GLY A 106 12.47 1.70 14.30
C GLY A 106 10.97 1.95 14.41
N MET A 107 10.35 1.61 15.54
CA MET A 107 8.97 2.01 15.83
C MET A 107 8.88 3.55 15.78
N CYS A 108 8.08 4.10 14.86
CA CYS A 108 7.52 5.42 15.07
C CYS A 108 6.33 5.24 16.03
N SER A 109 6.52 5.68 17.27
CA SER A 109 5.51 5.78 18.33
C SER A 109 4.64 7.01 18.17
#